data_AF-A0A2U9BZ40-F1
#
_entry.id   AF-A0A2U9BZ40-F1
#
_cell.length_a   1.000
_cell.length_b   1.000
_cell.length_c   1.000
_cell.angle_alpha   90.00
_cell.angle_beta   90.00
_cell.angle_gamma   90.00
#
_symmetry.space_group_name_H-M   'P 1'
#
loop_
_entity.id
_entity.type
_entity.pdbx_description
1 polymer ?
#
loop_
_entity_poly.entity_id
_entity_poly.type
_entity_poly.pdbx_seq_one_letter_code
_entity_poly.pdbx_strand_id
1 'polypeptide(L)'
;MGFTAVLLSFLLVSLSWSRGAIITGACERDVQCGFGLCCAVSLWLRGLRMCVPRGVEGDECHPFSHKANSKGTSVMKWLVLLSALVAFSECFNRMPLIKGKTARQSLQEKGLWEEYRKQHPYNPMVKFIQNGAEPMTNDADLSYYGVVSIGTPPQSFSVIFDTGSSNLWIPSVYCSSQACENHRKFNPQQSSTFHWGSKPLSIQYGTGSMTGYLASDTVEVGGISVANQVFGLSQTEAPFMAHMLADGILGLAFQTIASDDVVPVFDSMVQQKLVSQPLFSVYLSSQSEQGSEVIFGGVDSSHYTGQIRWVPLTSATYWQIKMDSVTINGQTVACSGGCQAIIDTGTSLIVGPTSDINNMNAWVGASTNQYGESTVNCQNIQSMPDVTFTLNGNAFTVPSTAYVSQSSYGCSTGFGQGGSDQLWILGDVFIREYYAIFDVQSQYIGLAKSV
;
A
#
# COMPACT_ATOMS: atom_id res chain seq x y z
N MET A 1 -19.00 15.70 18.02
CA MET A 1 -20.16 16.34 17.39
C MET A 1 -20.46 17.64 18.13
N GLY A 2 -19.92 18.77 17.68
CA GLY A 2 -20.04 20.06 18.38
C GLY A 2 -19.35 21.14 17.57
N PHE A 3 -19.94 22.33 17.52
CA PHE A 3 -19.62 23.50 16.66
C PHE A 3 -20.04 23.45 15.19
N THR A 4 -19.72 22.41 14.41
CA THR A 4 -20.08 22.37 12.97
C THR A 4 -21.59 22.23 12.70
N ALA A 5 -22.32 21.49 13.55
CA ALA A 5 -23.77 21.33 13.42
C ALA A 5 -24.56 22.61 13.74
N VAL A 6 -24.05 23.44 14.66
CA VAL A 6 -24.73 24.69 15.10
C VAL A 6 -24.55 25.79 14.05
N LEU A 7 -23.38 25.89 13.42
CA LEU A 7 -23.14 26.83 12.32
C LEU A 7 -23.98 26.48 11.08
N LEU A 8 -24.12 25.18 10.76
CA LEU A 8 -24.98 24.73 9.67
C LEU A 8 -26.46 25.03 9.93
N SER A 9 -26.92 24.89 11.18
CA SER A 9 -28.30 25.18 11.58
C SER A 9 -28.66 26.66 11.33
N PHE A 10 -27.73 27.59 11.63
CA PHE A 10 -27.91 29.01 11.37
C PHE A 10 -27.88 29.38 9.87
N LEU A 11 -27.01 28.71 9.09
CA LEU A 11 -26.97 28.90 7.63
C LEU A 11 -28.25 28.38 6.95
N LEU A 12 -28.81 27.26 7.42
CA LEU A 12 -30.02 26.62 6.90
C LEU A 12 -31.30 27.44 7.10
N VAL A 13 -31.41 28.21 8.20
CA VAL A 13 -32.57 29.11 8.42
C VAL A 13 -32.53 30.33 7.49
N SER A 14 -31.35 30.71 6.97
CA SER A 14 -31.18 31.88 6.09
C SER A 14 -31.34 31.62 4.59
N LEU A 15 -31.56 30.35 4.18
CA LEU A 15 -31.67 29.91 2.79
C LEU A 15 -33.06 30.09 2.16
N SER A 16 -34.04 30.61 2.92
CA SER A 16 -35.40 30.82 2.43
C SER A 16 -35.53 31.96 1.42
N TRP A 17 -34.53 32.84 1.29
CA TRP A 17 -34.64 34.09 0.51
C TRP A 17 -33.37 34.40 -0.30
N SER A 18 -33.02 33.63 -1.34
CA SER A 18 -32.29 34.17 -2.52
C SER A 18 -32.12 33.19 -3.69
N ARG A 19 -31.92 33.78 -4.88
CA ARG A 19 -31.64 33.12 -6.16
C ARG A 19 -30.18 32.65 -6.19
N GLY A 20 -29.96 31.35 -6.20
CA GLY A 20 -28.67 30.72 -6.52
C GLY A 20 -28.73 30.09 -7.91
N ALA A 21 -27.60 30.05 -8.62
CA ALA A 21 -27.45 29.36 -9.89
C ALA A 21 -26.29 28.36 -9.80
N ILE A 22 -26.47 27.17 -10.35
CA ILE A 22 -25.42 26.17 -10.50
C ILE A 22 -25.08 26.12 -11.98
N ILE A 23 -23.82 26.39 -12.30
CA ILE A 23 -23.31 26.33 -13.67
C ILE A 23 -22.43 25.08 -13.75
N THR A 24 -22.97 24.02 -14.34
CA THR A 24 -22.20 22.84 -14.74
C THR A 24 -21.68 23.08 -16.16
N GLY A 25 -20.37 23.17 -16.31
CA GLY A 25 -19.69 23.30 -17.60
C GLY A 25 -19.31 24.74 -17.98
N ALA A 26 -18.04 25.06 -17.79
CA ALA A 26 -17.31 26.07 -18.55
C ALA A 26 -15.79 25.83 -18.32
N CYS A 27 -15.13 25.12 -19.24
CA CYS A 27 -13.67 25.14 -19.33
C CYS A 27 -13.27 26.35 -20.18
N GLU A 28 -13.28 27.53 -19.58
CA GLU A 28 -12.42 28.62 -20.04
C GLU A 28 -11.44 28.96 -18.92
N ARG A 29 -10.21 29.33 -19.31
CA ARG A 29 -9.12 29.70 -18.39
C ARG A 29 -9.63 30.65 -17.31
N ASP A 30 -9.69 30.17 -16.08
CA ASP A 30 -10.08 30.98 -14.93
C ASP A 30 -8.86 31.23 -14.04
N VAL A 31 -8.44 32.49 -13.97
CA VAL A 31 -7.24 32.93 -13.25
C VAL A 31 -7.35 32.66 -11.73
N GLN A 32 -8.56 32.42 -11.21
CA GLN A 32 -8.80 32.08 -9.81
C GLN A 32 -8.65 30.59 -9.49
N CYS A 33 -8.60 29.70 -10.49
CA CYS A 33 -8.41 28.25 -10.30
C CYS A 33 -6.93 27.84 -10.18
N GLY A 34 -5.98 28.79 -10.24
CA GLY A 34 -4.54 28.52 -10.30
C GLY A 34 -4.03 28.41 -11.75
N PHE A 35 -2.77 28.77 -12.00
CA PHE A 35 -2.19 28.74 -13.35
C PHE A 35 -2.21 27.32 -13.94
N GLY A 36 -3.00 27.11 -15.00
CA GLY A 36 -3.02 25.87 -15.79
C GLY A 36 -4.12 24.85 -15.45
N LEU A 37 -5.11 25.19 -14.61
CA LEU A 37 -6.16 24.25 -14.19
C LEU A 37 -7.54 24.56 -14.80
N CYS A 38 -8.24 23.52 -15.25
CA CYS A 38 -9.65 23.57 -15.67
C CYS A 38 -10.59 23.18 -14.52
N CYS A 39 -11.73 23.87 -14.43
CA CYS A 39 -12.68 23.75 -13.33
C CYS A 39 -13.94 22.98 -13.77
N ALA A 40 -14.18 21.79 -13.20
CA ALA A 40 -15.25 20.88 -13.62
C ALA A 40 -16.65 21.32 -13.14
N VAL A 41 -16.72 22.02 -12.00
CA VAL A 41 -17.97 22.53 -11.42
C VAL A 41 -17.69 23.89 -10.79
N SER A 42 -18.55 24.88 -11.07
CA SER A 42 -18.53 26.17 -10.38
C SER A 42 -19.86 26.40 -9.66
N LEU A 43 -19.80 26.51 -8.33
CA LEU A 43 -20.96 26.78 -7.49
C LEU A 43 -21.00 28.27 -7.15
N TRP A 44 -22.11 28.95 -7.45
CA TRP A 44 -22.32 30.36 -7.12
C TRP A 44 -23.29 30.50 -5.95
N LEU A 45 -22.77 30.88 -4.78
CA LEU A 45 -23.56 31.16 -3.58
C LEU A 45 -23.16 32.52 -2.99
N ARG A 46 -24.07 33.50 -3.04
CA ARG A 46 -23.87 34.85 -2.45
C ARG A 46 -22.52 35.52 -2.81
N GLY A 47 -22.07 35.36 -4.06
CA GLY A 47 -20.81 35.95 -4.54
C GLY A 47 -19.54 35.15 -4.19
N LEU A 48 -19.67 34.02 -3.47
CA LEU A 48 -18.62 33.02 -3.34
C LEU A 48 -18.69 32.05 -4.53
N ARG A 49 -17.56 31.91 -5.22
CA ARG A 49 -17.36 30.92 -6.28
C ARG A 49 -16.44 29.84 -5.75
N MET A 50 -16.96 28.62 -5.66
CA MET A 50 -16.17 27.44 -5.26
C MET A 50 -15.86 26.62 -6.51
N CYS A 51 -14.57 26.29 -6.67
CA CYS A 51 -14.03 25.61 -7.84
C CYS A 51 -13.46 24.26 -7.42
N VAL A 52 -13.75 23.21 -8.18
CA VAL A 52 -13.11 21.90 -8.05
C VAL A 52 -12.17 21.73 -9.24
N PRO A 53 -10.83 21.78 -9.04
CA PRO A 53 -9.88 21.53 -10.13
C PRO A 53 -9.97 20.06 -10.52
N ARG A 54 -10.26 19.77 -11.80
CA ARG A 54 -10.39 18.39 -12.28
C ARG A 54 -10.08 18.21 -13.76
N GLY A 55 -8.99 18.83 -14.24
CA GLY A 55 -8.50 18.61 -15.60
C GLY A 55 -7.20 19.35 -15.91
N VAL A 56 -6.54 18.92 -16.98
CA VAL A 56 -5.31 19.52 -17.53
C VAL A 56 -5.62 20.18 -18.89
N GLU A 57 -4.73 21.05 -19.37
CA GLU A 57 -4.90 21.73 -20.66
C GLU A 57 -5.00 20.71 -21.82
N GLY A 58 -6.19 20.57 -22.42
CA GLY A 58 -6.43 19.63 -23.54
C GLY A 58 -7.62 18.69 -23.37
N ASP A 59 -8.22 18.58 -22.18
CA ASP A 59 -9.36 17.69 -21.94
C ASP A 59 -10.65 18.18 -22.65
N GLU A 60 -11.32 17.30 -23.40
CA GLU A 60 -12.61 17.59 -24.01
C GLU A 60 -13.75 17.65 -22.96
N CYS A 61 -14.54 18.72 -22.99
CA CYS A 61 -15.72 18.86 -22.13
C CYS A 61 -16.84 17.91 -22.55
N HIS A 62 -17.49 17.27 -21.58
CA HIS A 62 -18.60 16.35 -21.82
C HIS A 62 -19.76 17.06 -22.59
N PRO A 63 -20.29 16.47 -23.68
CA PRO A 63 -21.23 17.11 -24.61
C PRO A 63 -22.62 17.43 -24.04
N PHE A 64 -22.88 17.13 -22.76
CA PHE A 64 -24.18 17.35 -22.09
C PHE A 64 -24.16 18.51 -21.08
N SER A 65 -23.17 19.41 -21.18
CA SER A 65 -23.06 20.58 -20.31
C SER A 65 -24.17 21.60 -20.60
N HIS A 66 -25.16 21.72 -19.72
CA HIS A 66 -26.23 22.72 -19.83
C HIS A 66 -26.36 23.58 -18.57
N LYS A 67 -26.65 24.87 -18.76
CA LYS A 67 -26.92 25.85 -17.69
C LYS A 67 -28.30 25.56 -17.10
N ALA A 68 -28.36 24.87 -15.96
CA ALA A 68 -29.61 24.59 -15.27
C ALA A 68 -30.12 25.86 -14.56
N ASN A 69 -31.09 26.56 -15.17
CA ASN A 69 -31.84 27.59 -14.47
C ASN A 69 -32.73 26.92 -13.41
N SER A 70 -32.33 26.94 -12.14
CA SER A 70 -33.13 26.37 -11.05
C SER A 70 -34.36 27.25 -10.77
N LYS A 71 -35.42 27.07 -11.56
CA LYS A 71 -36.81 27.29 -11.10
C LYS A 71 -37.35 25.98 -10.50
N GLY A 72 -36.51 25.26 -9.75
CA GLY A 72 -36.88 24.01 -9.10
C GLY A 72 -37.60 24.28 -7.79
N THR A 73 -38.64 23.49 -7.52
CA THR A 73 -39.33 23.41 -6.22
C THR A 73 -38.30 23.14 -5.10
N SER A 74 -38.66 23.49 -3.85
CA SER A 74 -37.77 23.34 -2.68
C SER A 74 -37.06 21.98 -2.61
N VAL A 75 -37.72 20.89 -3.05
CA VAL A 75 -37.21 19.53 -3.10
C VAL A 75 -35.96 19.36 -3.99
N MET A 76 -35.91 20.00 -5.16
CA MET A 76 -34.77 19.89 -6.08
C MET A 76 -33.50 20.54 -5.50
N LYS A 77 -33.67 21.62 -4.73
CA LYS A 77 -32.54 22.29 -4.05
C LYS A 77 -31.96 21.41 -2.94
N TRP A 78 -32.81 20.72 -2.18
CA TRP A 78 -32.38 19.78 -1.14
C TRP A 78 -31.65 18.57 -1.73
N LEU A 79 -32.14 18.02 -2.85
CA LEU A 79 -31.48 16.90 -3.53
C LEU A 79 -30.07 17.27 -4.01
N VAL A 80 -29.88 18.44 -4.62
CA VAL A 80 -28.56 18.87 -5.08
C VAL A 80 -27.61 19.16 -3.92
N LEU A 81 -28.12 19.74 -2.82
CA LEU A 81 -27.34 19.95 -1.59
C LEU A 81 -26.94 18.62 -0.94
N LEU A 82 -27.85 17.64 -0.91
CA LEU A 82 -27.57 16.28 -0.45
C LEU A 82 -26.54 15.59 -1.35
N SER A 83 -26.67 15.67 -2.67
CA SER A 83 -25.68 15.10 -3.60
C SER A 83 -24.31 15.75 -3.46
N ALA A 84 -24.25 17.07 -3.25
CA ALA A 84 -23.00 17.76 -2.98
C ALA A 84 -22.40 17.35 -1.63
N LEU A 85 -23.21 17.22 -0.58
CA LEU A 85 -22.76 16.74 0.74
C LEU A 85 -22.27 15.28 0.69
N VAL A 86 -22.90 14.42 -0.11
CA VAL A 86 -22.44 13.05 -0.37
C VAL A 86 -21.11 13.07 -1.13
N ALA A 87 -20.98 13.90 -2.17
CA ALA A 87 -19.73 14.02 -2.93
C ALA A 87 -18.57 14.61 -2.10
N PHE A 88 -18.84 15.47 -1.12
CA PHE A 88 -17.84 15.94 -0.15
C PHE A 88 -17.59 14.96 1.00
N SER A 89 -18.42 13.92 1.17
CA SER A 89 -18.25 12.91 2.23
C SER A 89 -17.32 11.76 1.84
N GLU A 90 -16.95 11.63 0.57
CA GLU A 90 -16.07 10.57 0.06
C GLU A 90 -14.63 11.05 -0.23
N CYS A 91 -14.12 12.00 0.56
CA CYS A 91 -12.70 12.32 0.51
C CYS A 91 -11.92 11.27 1.33
N PHE A 92 -11.54 10.19 0.67
CA PHE A 92 -10.64 9.19 1.25
C PHE A 92 -9.22 9.78 1.42
N ASN A 93 -8.56 9.43 2.52
CA ASN A 93 -7.14 9.72 2.71
C ASN A 93 -6.33 8.71 1.87
N ARG A 94 -5.97 9.12 0.65
CA ARG A 94 -5.27 8.27 -0.33
C ARG A 94 -3.78 8.52 -0.27
N MET A 95 -3.03 7.43 -0.23
CA MET A 95 -1.59 7.41 -0.28
C MET A 95 -1.16 6.74 -1.59
N PRO A 96 -0.80 7.51 -2.64
CA PRO A 96 -0.39 6.93 -3.91
C PRO A 96 0.91 6.15 -3.74
N LEU A 97 0.96 4.98 -4.36
CA LEU A 97 2.15 4.14 -4.47
C LEU A 97 2.74 4.25 -5.88
N ILE A 98 4.05 4.35 -5.93
CA ILE A 98 4.85 4.38 -7.14
C ILE A 98 5.42 2.99 -7.34
N LYS A 99 5.22 2.41 -8.52
CA LYS A 99 5.91 1.18 -8.92
C LYS A 99 7.24 1.57 -9.58
N GLY A 100 8.33 1.49 -8.82
CA GLY A 100 9.67 1.74 -9.32
C GLY A 100 10.40 0.49 -9.77
N LYS A 101 11.60 0.73 -10.29
CA LYS A 101 12.55 -0.31 -10.68
C LYS A 101 13.08 -1.06 -9.47
N THR A 102 13.15 -2.38 -9.55
CA THR A 102 13.61 -3.21 -8.43
C THR A 102 15.14 -3.21 -8.30
N ALA A 103 15.63 -3.61 -7.13
CA ALA A 103 17.06 -3.81 -6.92
C ALA A 103 17.60 -4.89 -7.88
N ARG A 104 16.85 -5.99 -8.07
CA ARG A 104 17.18 -7.04 -9.04
C ARG A 104 17.37 -6.46 -10.45
N GLN A 105 16.40 -5.71 -10.96
CA GLN A 105 16.48 -5.12 -12.31
C GLN A 105 17.71 -4.22 -12.45
N SER A 106 17.96 -3.37 -11.46
CA SER A 106 19.12 -2.47 -11.44
C SER A 106 20.46 -3.23 -11.40
N LEU A 107 20.52 -4.35 -10.67
CA LEU A 107 21.72 -5.19 -10.58
C LEU A 107 21.92 -6.03 -11.84
N GLN A 108 20.85 -6.52 -12.47
CA GLN A 108 20.92 -7.26 -13.73
C GLN A 108 21.45 -6.39 -14.87
N GLU A 109 21.01 -5.14 -14.97
CA GLU A 109 21.51 -4.18 -15.97
C GLU A 109 23.00 -3.86 -15.80
N LYS A 110 23.48 -3.86 -14.54
CA LYS A 110 24.89 -3.65 -14.22
C LYS A 110 25.73 -4.93 -14.32
N GLY A 111 25.11 -6.09 -14.59
CA GLY A 111 25.79 -7.39 -14.59
C GLY A 111 26.23 -7.89 -13.21
N LEU A 112 25.67 -7.34 -12.13
CA LEU A 112 26.05 -7.62 -10.74
C LEU A 112 25.11 -8.59 -10.01
N TRP A 113 23.99 -8.98 -10.63
CA TRP A 113 22.96 -9.82 -10.00
C TRP A 113 23.50 -11.16 -9.48
N GLU A 114 24.36 -11.82 -10.25
CA GLU A 114 24.92 -13.13 -9.89
C GLU A 114 25.81 -13.09 -8.66
N GLU A 115 26.57 -12.02 -8.48
CA GLU A 115 27.39 -11.80 -7.29
C GLU A 115 26.52 -11.42 -6.10
N TYR A 116 25.60 -10.47 -6.30
CA TYR A 116 24.68 -10.01 -5.28
C TYR A 116 23.88 -11.16 -4.65
N ARG A 117 23.25 -12.02 -5.47
CA ARG A 117 22.39 -13.10 -4.97
C ARG A 117 23.17 -14.17 -4.18
N LYS A 118 24.48 -14.30 -4.41
CA LYS A 118 25.35 -15.18 -3.63
C LYS A 118 25.73 -14.57 -2.28
N GLN A 119 26.00 -13.27 -2.25
CA GLN A 119 26.37 -12.55 -1.03
C GLN A 119 25.15 -12.30 -0.13
N HIS A 120 23.99 -12.10 -0.74
CA HIS A 120 22.73 -11.77 -0.07
C HIS A 120 21.64 -12.78 -0.44
N PRO A 121 21.74 -14.04 0.03
CA PRO A 121 20.72 -15.05 -0.24
C PRO A 121 19.35 -14.58 0.27
N TYR A 122 18.32 -14.77 -0.55
CA TYR A 122 16.94 -14.42 -0.19
C TYR A 122 16.34 -15.49 0.70
N ASN A 123 15.86 -15.10 1.89
CA ASN A 123 15.15 -15.98 2.81
C ASN A 123 13.90 -15.25 3.36
N PRO A 124 12.75 -15.34 2.69
CA PRO A 124 11.54 -14.62 3.08
C PRO A 124 10.99 -15.06 4.44
N MET A 125 11.15 -16.34 4.79
CA MET A 125 10.60 -16.90 6.01
C MET A 125 11.27 -16.40 7.29
N VAL A 126 12.45 -15.78 7.18
CA VAL A 126 13.12 -15.17 8.34
C VAL A 126 12.25 -14.10 9.00
N LYS A 127 11.37 -13.44 8.22
CA LYS A 127 10.46 -12.37 8.65
C LYS A 127 9.40 -12.82 9.67
N PHE A 128 9.11 -14.13 9.73
CA PHE A 128 8.01 -14.70 10.51
C PHE A 128 8.48 -15.69 11.57
N ILE A 129 9.78 -15.70 11.89
CA ILE A 129 10.31 -16.48 13.01
C ILE A 129 9.83 -15.85 14.32
N GLN A 130 8.96 -16.56 15.06
CA GLN A 130 8.37 -16.07 16.31
C GLN A 130 9.36 -16.11 17.48
N ASN A 131 10.29 -15.15 17.53
CA ASN A 131 11.25 -14.99 18.62
C ASN A 131 11.06 -13.68 19.41
N GLY A 132 9.95 -12.97 19.20
CA GLY A 132 9.66 -11.69 19.86
C GLY A 132 10.42 -10.50 19.28
N ALA A 133 11.12 -10.67 18.15
CA ALA A 133 11.63 -9.59 17.32
C ALA A 133 10.84 -9.48 16.01
N GLU A 134 10.98 -8.36 15.30
CA GLU A 134 10.46 -8.15 13.95
C GLU A 134 11.62 -8.27 12.94
N PRO A 135 12.06 -9.49 12.60
CA PRO A 135 13.03 -9.68 11.55
C PRO A 135 12.43 -9.33 10.20
N MET A 136 13.30 -8.99 9.25
CA MET A 136 12.96 -8.54 7.91
C MET A 136 13.73 -9.36 6.88
N THR A 137 13.34 -9.25 5.61
CA THR A 137 14.01 -9.95 4.50
C THR A 137 14.51 -8.97 3.43
N ASN A 138 15.53 -9.39 2.70
CA ASN A 138 16.16 -8.66 1.61
C ASN A 138 15.49 -9.02 0.27
N ASP A 139 14.20 -8.69 0.13
CA ASP A 139 13.45 -8.90 -1.10
C ASP A 139 13.88 -7.89 -2.18
N ALA A 140 14.74 -8.34 -3.10
CA ALA A 140 15.27 -7.51 -4.18
C ALA A 140 14.26 -7.21 -5.30
N ASP A 141 13.07 -7.80 -5.23
CA ASP A 141 12.00 -7.70 -6.23
C ASP A 141 10.85 -6.77 -5.78
N LEU A 142 10.93 -6.18 -4.58
CA LEU A 142 10.00 -5.14 -4.16
C LEU A 142 10.08 -3.92 -5.08
N SER A 143 8.90 -3.44 -5.50
CA SER A 143 8.76 -2.37 -6.48
C SER A 143 7.86 -1.22 -6.02
N TYR A 144 7.00 -1.43 -5.04
CA TYR A 144 6.03 -0.43 -4.60
C TYR A 144 6.53 0.35 -3.39
N TYR A 145 6.52 1.68 -3.49
CA TYR A 145 6.81 2.57 -2.38
C TYR A 145 5.94 3.83 -2.45
N GLY A 146 5.71 4.46 -1.31
CA GLY A 146 5.03 5.75 -1.23
C GLY A 146 5.90 6.79 -0.54
N VAL A 147 5.58 8.07 -0.72
CA VAL A 147 6.29 9.18 -0.07
C VAL A 147 5.59 9.62 1.22
N VAL A 148 6.27 9.50 2.34
CA VAL A 148 5.86 10.08 3.63
C VAL A 148 6.71 11.29 3.95
N SER A 149 6.23 12.17 4.83
CA SER A 149 7.02 13.29 5.31
C SER A 149 7.08 13.32 6.83
N ILE A 150 8.22 13.73 7.39
CA ILE A 150 8.48 13.76 8.83
C ILE A 150 9.05 15.12 9.23
N GLY A 151 8.53 15.70 10.31
CA GLY A 151 9.06 16.92 10.91
C GLY A 151 8.41 18.23 10.50
N THR A 152 8.89 19.33 11.12
CA THR A 152 8.40 20.70 10.87
C THR A 152 9.56 21.69 10.67
N PRO A 153 9.83 22.15 9.42
CA PRO A 153 9.12 21.81 8.19
C PRO A 153 9.30 20.34 7.76
N PRO A 154 8.37 19.80 6.95
CA PRO A 154 8.40 18.38 6.57
C PRO A 154 9.59 18.01 5.68
N GLN A 155 10.22 16.88 5.99
CA GLN A 155 11.27 16.22 5.19
C GLN A 155 10.69 14.94 4.58
N SER A 156 10.76 14.75 3.26
CA SER A 156 10.11 13.62 2.58
C SER A 156 11.02 12.39 2.41
N PHE A 157 10.45 11.20 2.53
CA PHE A 157 11.11 9.89 2.41
C PHE A 157 10.24 8.91 1.63
N SER A 158 10.86 8.07 0.81
CA SER A 158 10.19 7.00 0.07
C SER A 158 10.24 5.76 0.95
N VAL A 159 9.10 5.17 1.25
CA VAL A 159 9.01 4.03 2.16
C VAL A 159 8.21 2.90 1.55
N ILE A 160 8.61 1.67 1.86
CA ILE A 160 7.79 0.48 1.61
C ILE A 160 6.68 0.47 2.66
N PHE A 161 5.44 0.34 2.22
CA PHE A 161 4.29 0.14 3.09
C PHE A 161 4.14 -1.37 3.31
N ASP A 162 4.51 -1.84 4.49
CA ASP A 162 4.76 -3.26 4.72
C ASP A 162 3.80 -3.85 5.77
N THR A 163 2.86 -4.69 5.33
CA THR A 163 1.92 -5.37 6.23
C THR A 163 2.53 -6.57 6.97
N GLY A 164 3.78 -6.93 6.72
CA GLY A 164 4.50 -7.95 7.48
C GLY A 164 5.44 -7.37 8.55
N SER A 165 5.43 -6.06 8.80
CA SER A 165 6.26 -5.37 9.80
C SER A 165 5.45 -4.24 10.46
N SER A 166 5.87 -3.70 11.60
CA SER A 166 5.12 -2.73 12.41
C SER A 166 5.89 -1.45 12.73
N ASN A 167 7.22 -1.49 12.68
CA ASN A 167 8.04 -0.30 12.92
C ASN A 167 8.03 0.63 11.69
N LEU A 168 7.92 1.95 11.92
CA LEU A 168 8.39 2.96 10.97
C LEU A 168 9.86 3.25 11.25
N TRP A 169 10.70 3.23 10.23
CA TRP A 169 12.08 3.70 10.34
C TRP A 169 12.57 4.34 9.04
N ILE A 170 13.49 5.28 9.18
CA ILE A 170 14.11 6.04 8.08
C ILE A 170 15.58 6.36 8.38
N PRO A 171 16.39 6.70 7.36
CA PRO A 171 17.82 6.96 7.55
C PRO A 171 18.07 8.28 8.28
N SER A 172 19.01 8.30 9.22
CA SER A 172 19.46 9.53 9.87
C SER A 172 20.61 10.19 9.09
N VAL A 173 20.76 11.52 9.20
CA VAL A 173 22.00 12.20 8.79
C VAL A 173 23.25 11.69 9.52
N TYR A 174 23.08 10.99 10.64
CA TYR A 174 24.15 10.33 11.38
C TYR A 174 24.44 8.90 10.90
N CYS A 175 23.75 8.40 9.88
CA CYS A 175 24.05 7.08 9.34
C CYS A 175 25.43 7.05 8.67
N SER A 176 26.27 6.11 9.10
CA SER A 176 27.65 5.94 8.62
C SER A 176 27.82 4.84 7.57
N SER A 177 26.79 4.01 7.33
CA SER A 177 26.85 2.96 6.32
C SER A 177 26.82 3.53 4.90
N GLN A 178 27.54 2.89 3.97
CA GLN A 178 27.50 3.23 2.55
C GLN A 178 26.07 3.13 1.96
N ALA A 179 25.24 2.23 2.51
CA ALA A 179 23.84 2.09 2.09
C ALA A 179 23.04 3.40 2.19
N CYS A 180 23.35 4.24 3.19
CA CYS A 180 22.68 5.51 3.42
C CYS A 180 23.13 6.65 2.49
N GLU A 181 24.14 6.45 1.63
CA GLU A 181 24.64 7.49 0.73
C GLU A 181 23.67 7.78 -0.43
N ASN A 182 22.94 6.76 -0.88
CA ASN A 182 21.97 6.87 -1.97
C ASN A 182 20.55 7.18 -1.50
N HIS A 183 20.35 7.39 -0.20
CA HIS A 183 19.04 7.63 0.40
C HIS A 183 18.93 9.03 0.99
N ARG A 184 17.69 9.52 1.06
CA ARG A 184 17.38 10.71 1.83
C ARG A 184 17.55 10.41 3.31
N LYS A 185 18.12 11.38 4.01
CA LYS A 185 18.44 11.28 5.44
C LYS A 185 17.72 12.36 6.20
N PHE A 186 17.05 11.97 7.28
CA PHE A 186 16.39 12.90 8.17
C PHE A 186 17.39 13.64 9.02
N ASN A 187 17.24 14.97 9.03
CA ASN A 187 18.00 15.88 9.86
C ASN A 187 17.15 16.34 11.05
N PRO A 188 17.40 15.81 12.26
CA PRO A 188 16.70 16.22 13.48
C PRO A 188 16.82 17.71 13.78
N GLN A 189 17.92 18.36 13.40
CA GLN A 189 18.15 19.78 13.66
C GLN A 189 17.30 20.69 12.77
N GLN A 190 16.67 20.14 11.73
CA GLN A 190 15.81 20.87 10.80
C GLN A 190 14.31 20.73 11.13
N SER A 191 13.95 20.01 12.20
CA SER A 191 12.56 19.87 12.62
C SER A 191 12.34 20.48 14.00
N SER A 192 11.42 21.44 14.08
CA SER A 192 11.03 22.12 15.32
C SER A 192 10.11 21.30 16.23
N THR A 193 9.52 20.22 15.70
CA THR A 193 8.64 19.28 16.43
C THR A 193 9.34 17.97 16.80
N PHE A 194 10.63 17.85 16.48
CA PHE A 194 11.40 16.66 16.74
C PHE A 194 11.75 16.49 18.22
N HIS A 195 11.63 15.26 18.70
CA HIS A 195 12.05 14.85 20.03
C HIS A 195 12.90 13.58 19.97
N TRP A 196 14.12 13.64 20.53
CA TRP A 196 14.96 12.48 20.71
C TRP A 196 14.37 11.52 21.74
N GLY A 197 14.34 10.23 21.40
CA GLY A 197 14.24 9.16 22.37
C GLY A 197 15.63 8.68 22.82
N SER A 198 15.66 7.86 23.87
CA SER A 198 16.90 7.28 24.42
C SER A 198 17.03 5.77 24.20
N LYS A 199 16.02 5.14 23.60
CA LYS A 199 16.00 3.69 23.39
C LYS A 199 16.73 3.34 22.09
N PRO A 200 17.73 2.44 22.13
CA PRO A 200 18.31 1.89 20.91
C PRO A 200 17.27 1.05 20.18
N LEU A 201 17.37 0.98 18.86
CA LEU A 201 16.55 0.14 17.99
C LEU A 201 17.47 -0.78 17.17
N SER A 202 17.10 -2.04 17.03
CA SER A 202 17.76 -2.97 16.11
C SER A 202 16.73 -3.83 15.39
N ILE A 203 16.71 -3.72 14.07
CA ILE A 203 15.87 -4.52 13.18
C ILE A 203 16.77 -5.47 12.40
N GLN A 204 16.58 -6.77 12.60
CA GLN A 204 17.40 -7.81 11.97
C GLN A 204 16.86 -8.14 10.59
N TYR A 205 17.73 -8.26 9.59
CA TYR A 205 17.39 -8.70 8.24
C TYR A 205 18.10 -10.04 7.98
N GLY A 206 17.59 -10.85 7.05
CA GLY A 206 18.19 -12.14 6.71
C GLY A 206 19.70 -12.08 6.40
N THR A 207 20.19 -10.93 5.90
CA THR A 207 21.60 -10.74 5.50
C THR A 207 22.25 -9.49 6.11
N GLY A 208 21.76 -9.02 7.26
CA GLY A 208 22.33 -7.86 7.95
C GLY A 208 21.40 -7.30 9.01
N SER A 209 21.63 -6.07 9.46
CA SER A 209 20.71 -5.38 10.36
C SER A 209 20.68 -3.89 10.09
N MET A 210 19.58 -3.25 10.51
CA MET A 210 19.53 -1.82 10.71
C MET A 210 19.61 -1.56 12.22
N THR A 211 20.50 -0.66 12.64
CA THR A 211 20.59 -0.22 14.04
C THR A 211 20.48 1.28 14.13
N GLY A 212 19.95 1.77 15.24
CA GLY A 212 19.68 3.18 15.42
C GLY A 212 19.06 3.50 16.77
N TYR A 213 18.29 4.58 16.81
CA TYR A 213 17.58 5.01 18.02
C TYR A 213 16.15 5.37 17.70
N LEU A 214 15.26 5.16 18.66
CA LEU A 214 13.90 5.67 18.59
C LEU A 214 13.89 7.19 18.78
N ALA A 215 13.03 7.85 18.02
CA ALA A 215 12.69 9.25 18.16
C ALA A 215 11.19 9.46 17.91
N SER A 216 10.69 10.66 18.13
CA SER A 216 9.32 11.01 17.80
C SER A 216 9.22 12.37 17.11
N ASP A 217 8.31 12.47 16.15
CA ASP A 217 8.01 13.72 15.44
C ASP A 217 6.59 13.63 14.86
N THR A 218 6.16 14.66 14.12
CA THR A 218 4.96 14.62 13.30
C THR A 218 5.25 13.89 12.00
N VAL A 219 4.44 12.89 11.67
CA VAL A 219 4.54 12.11 10.43
C VAL A 219 3.31 12.37 9.56
N GLU A 220 3.51 12.78 8.32
CA GLU A 220 2.47 13.02 7.32
C GLU A 220 2.41 11.87 6.31
N VAL A 221 1.23 11.25 6.19
CA VAL A 221 0.97 10.10 5.30
C VAL A 221 -0.39 10.29 4.64
N GLY A 222 -0.44 10.33 3.30
CA GLY A 222 -1.71 10.42 2.56
C GLY A 222 -2.59 11.62 2.95
N GLY A 223 -1.97 12.75 3.32
CA GLY A 223 -2.67 13.95 3.81
C GLY A 223 -3.08 13.90 5.29
N ILE A 224 -2.78 12.83 6.01
CA ILE A 224 -3.00 12.70 7.45
C ILE A 224 -1.73 13.07 8.22
N SER A 225 -1.81 14.05 9.12
CA SER A 225 -0.73 14.37 10.06
C SER A 225 -0.90 13.63 11.39
N VAL A 226 -0.03 12.66 11.65
CA VAL A 226 0.04 11.89 12.90
C VAL A 226 1.04 12.56 13.83
N ALA A 227 0.54 13.17 14.92
CA ALA A 227 1.40 13.86 15.87
C ALA A 227 2.10 12.87 16.81
N ASN A 228 3.32 13.22 17.25
CA ASN A 228 4.12 12.46 18.22
C ASN A 228 4.31 10.98 17.84
N GLN A 229 4.39 10.67 16.55
CA GLN A 229 4.62 9.31 16.09
C GLN A 229 6.05 8.90 16.41
N VAL A 230 6.21 7.75 17.08
CA VAL A 230 7.53 7.16 17.36
C VAL A 230 8.03 6.44 16.11
N PHE A 231 9.30 6.64 15.76
CA PHE A 231 9.94 5.98 14.62
C PHE A 231 11.43 5.76 14.89
N GLY A 232 12.03 4.85 14.12
CA GLY A 232 13.46 4.57 14.14
C GLY A 232 14.27 5.51 13.25
N LEU A 233 15.38 6.02 13.77
CA LEU A 233 16.41 6.73 13.01
C LEU A 233 17.65 5.84 12.88
N SER A 234 17.92 5.36 11.67
CA SER A 234 19.06 4.46 11.44
C SER A 234 20.41 5.19 11.59
N GLN A 235 21.38 4.52 12.20
CA GLN A 235 22.79 4.90 12.24
C GLN A 235 23.66 3.93 11.43
N THR A 236 23.23 2.68 11.30
CA THR A 236 23.85 1.69 10.42
C THR A 236 22.77 0.94 9.67
N GLU A 237 23.05 0.64 8.40
CA GLU A 237 22.17 -0.14 7.52
C GLU A 237 22.94 -1.26 6.84
N ALA A 238 22.20 -2.32 6.47
CA ALA A 238 22.74 -3.49 5.80
C ALA A 238 23.16 -3.16 4.36
N PRO A 239 24.26 -3.73 3.83
CA PRO A 239 24.78 -3.38 2.51
C PRO A 239 23.79 -3.52 1.35
N PHE A 240 22.90 -4.51 1.40
CA PHE A 240 21.92 -4.76 0.35
C PHE A 240 20.96 -3.57 0.13
N MET A 241 20.71 -2.77 1.19
CA MET A 241 19.82 -1.61 1.14
C MET A 241 20.33 -0.52 0.19
N ALA A 242 21.63 -0.48 -0.09
CA ALA A 242 22.25 0.44 -1.05
C ALA A 242 21.68 0.34 -2.48
N HIS A 243 21.00 -0.77 -2.78
CA HIS A 243 20.39 -1.05 -4.07
C HIS A 243 18.86 -0.87 -4.09
N MET A 244 18.25 -0.55 -2.95
CA MET A 244 16.81 -0.32 -2.83
C MET A 244 16.48 1.14 -3.14
N LEU A 245 15.34 1.39 -3.80
CA LEU A 245 14.86 2.75 -4.07
C LEU A 245 14.15 3.40 -2.88
N ALA A 246 13.55 2.59 -2.01
CA ALA A 246 12.95 3.09 -0.78
C ALA A 246 14.05 3.48 0.21
N ASP A 247 13.89 4.66 0.82
CA ASP A 247 14.73 5.18 1.89
C ASP A 247 14.50 4.39 3.20
N GLY A 248 13.28 3.91 3.44
CA GLY A 248 12.92 3.22 4.68
C GLY A 248 11.67 2.35 4.57
N ILE A 249 11.09 2.01 5.73
CA ILE A 249 9.91 1.13 5.82
C ILE A 249 8.89 1.74 6.77
N LEU A 250 7.61 1.68 6.39
CA LEU A 250 6.47 1.98 7.23
C LEU A 250 5.68 0.68 7.44
N GLY A 251 5.82 0.11 8.64
CA GLY A 251 5.08 -1.08 9.05
C GLY A 251 3.59 -0.84 9.25
N LEU A 252 2.78 -1.81 8.80
CA LEU A 252 1.31 -1.84 8.84
C LEU A 252 0.75 -3.11 9.50
N ALA A 253 1.58 -3.89 10.18
CA ALA A 253 1.17 -5.00 11.03
C ALA A 253 0.79 -4.50 12.44
N PHE A 254 0.76 -5.41 13.42
CA PHE A 254 0.22 -5.16 14.75
C PHE A 254 1.32 -4.79 15.76
N GLN A 255 1.02 -3.88 16.70
CA GLN A 255 1.95 -3.47 17.76
C GLN A 255 2.61 -4.64 18.50
N THR A 256 1.93 -5.79 18.62
CA THR A 256 2.45 -6.99 19.31
C THR A 256 3.78 -7.52 18.77
N ILE A 257 4.13 -7.21 17.51
CA ILE A 257 5.42 -7.59 16.92
C ILE A 257 6.39 -6.42 16.83
N ALA A 258 5.94 -5.18 17.07
CA ALA A 258 6.76 -3.99 16.93
C ALA A 258 7.95 -4.06 17.90
N SER A 259 9.15 -3.83 17.37
CA SER A 259 10.36 -3.70 18.18
C SER A 259 10.17 -2.58 19.21
N ASP A 260 10.55 -2.86 20.45
CA ASP A 260 10.40 -1.96 21.61
C ASP A 260 8.95 -1.59 21.99
N ASP A 261 7.96 -2.36 21.53
CA ASP A 261 6.52 -2.15 21.79
C ASP A 261 6.04 -0.75 21.40
N VAL A 262 6.57 -0.24 20.28
CA VAL A 262 6.17 1.07 19.75
C VAL A 262 4.81 0.99 19.07
N VAL A 263 4.00 2.04 19.22
CA VAL A 263 2.69 2.15 18.56
C VAL A 263 2.90 2.37 17.05
N PRO A 264 2.40 1.48 16.17
CA PRO A 264 2.50 1.65 14.72
C PRO A 264 1.77 2.89 14.21
N VAL A 265 2.12 3.34 13.01
CA VAL A 265 1.57 4.57 12.42
C VAL A 265 0.05 4.50 12.28
N PHE A 266 -0.48 3.37 11.81
CA PHE A 266 -1.92 3.22 11.62
C PHE A 266 -2.69 3.15 12.95
N ASP A 267 -2.16 2.46 13.96
CA ASP A 267 -2.69 2.48 15.33
C ASP A 267 -2.77 3.89 15.88
N SER A 268 -1.71 4.71 15.69
CA SER A 268 -1.74 6.13 16.06
C SER A 268 -2.82 6.91 15.31
N MET A 269 -3.04 6.66 14.02
CA MET A 269 -4.15 7.27 13.26
C MET A 269 -5.52 6.94 13.86
N VAL A 270 -5.73 5.68 14.25
CA VAL A 270 -6.98 5.23 14.87
C VAL A 270 -7.16 5.84 16.26
N GLN A 271 -6.14 5.80 17.11
CA GLN A 271 -6.16 6.36 18.47
C GLN A 271 -6.40 7.87 18.46
N GLN A 272 -5.81 8.58 17.51
CA GLN A 272 -5.97 10.03 17.33
C GLN A 272 -7.25 10.39 16.55
N LYS A 273 -8.06 9.41 16.13
CA LYS A 273 -9.32 9.59 15.37
C LYS A 273 -9.13 10.36 14.06
N LEU A 274 -8.02 10.09 13.38
CA LEU A 274 -7.65 10.72 12.11
C LEU A 274 -8.23 10.00 10.88
N VAL A 275 -8.77 8.80 11.07
CA VAL A 275 -9.40 7.97 10.03
C VAL A 275 -10.87 7.70 10.35
N SER A 276 -11.71 7.62 9.33
CA SER A 276 -13.16 7.37 9.47
C SER A 276 -13.50 5.96 9.92
N GLN A 277 -12.68 4.99 9.54
CA GLN A 277 -12.82 3.58 9.91
C GLN A 277 -11.46 3.03 10.36
N PRO A 278 -11.42 2.08 11.31
CA PRO A 278 -10.18 1.43 11.77
C PRO A 278 -9.73 0.31 10.80
N LEU A 279 -9.72 0.63 9.51
CA LEU A 279 -9.23 -0.23 8.44
C LEU A 279 -8.42 0.57 7.43
N PHE A 280 -7.57 -0.11 6.68
CA PHE A 280 -6.96 0.42 5.47
C PHE A 280 -7.12 -0.58 4.32
N SER A 281 -6.90 -0.13 3.09
CA SER A 281 -7.00 -0.97 1.92
C SER A 281 -5.87 -0.71 0.94
N VAL A 282 -5.53 -1.72 0.15
CA VAL A 282 -4.38 -1.69 -0.77
C VAL A 282 -4.84 -2.14 -2.15
N TYR A 283 -4.60 -1.29 -3.14
CA TYR A 283 -4.74 -1.58 -4.55
C TYR A 283 -3.39 -1.50 -5.23
N LEU A 284 -2.99 -2.57 -5.92
CA LEU A 284 -1.76 -2.60 -6.72
C LEU A 284 -2.13 -2.73 -8.19
N SER A 285 -1.88 -1.68 -8.98
CA SER A 285 -2.06 -1.71 -10.43
C SER A 285 -1.06 -2.69 -11.07
N SER A 286 -1.58 -3.52 -11.97
CA SER A 286 -0.79 -4.44 -12.79
C SER A 286 -0.23 -3.79 -14.06
N GLN A 287 -0.82 -2.68 -14.53
CA GLN A 287 -0.60 -2.15 -15.90
C GLN A 287 0.16 -0.82 -15.97
N SER A 288 0.47 -0.18 -14.84
CA SER A 288 1.04 1.18 -14.85
C SER A 288 2.00 1.43 -13.70
N GLU A 289 2.97 2.32 -13.94
CA GLU A 289 3.89 2.83 -12.92
C GLU A 289 3.18 3.64 -11.83
N GLN A 290 2.00 4.19 -12.17
CA GLN A 290 1.15 5.01 -11.31
C GLN A 290 -0.22 4.36 -11.14
N GLY A 291 -0.94 4.70 -10.06
CA GLY A 291 -2.32 4.27 -9.83
C GLY A 291 -2.47 3.14 -8.79
N SER A 292 -1.37 2.62 -8.26
CA SER A 292 -1.42 1.84 -7.02
C SER A 292 -1.63 2.79 -5.84
N GLU A 293 -2.31 2.36 -4.79
CA GLU A 293 -2.57 3.20 -3.62
C GLU A 293 -2.86 2.40 -2.35
N VAL A 294 -2.60 3.04 -1.21
CA VAL A 294 -3.12 2.66 0.11
C VAL A 294 -4.18 3.68 0.51
N ILE A 295 -5.35 3.23 0.95
CA ILE A 295 -6.39 4.11 1.49
C ILE A 295 -6.48 3.88 2.99
N PHE A 296 -6.32 4.96 3.77
CA PHE A 296 -6.51 4.93 5.22
C PHE A 296 -7.92 5.34 5.60
N GLY A 297 -8.63 4.46 6.31
CA GLY A 297 -9.98 4.71 6.82
C GLY A 297 -11.12 4.47 5.84
N GLY A 298 -10.85 3.82 4.71
CA GLY A 298 -11.84 3.64 3.66
C GLY A 298 -11.56 2.48 2.71
N VAL A 299 -12.58 2.18 1.91
CA VAL A 299 -12.62 1.16 0.87
C VAL A 299 -13.17 1.83 -0.38
N ASP A 300 -12.45 1.75 -1.49
CA ASP A 300 -12.88 2.36 -2.76
C ASP A 300 -13.43 1.29 -3.71
N SER A 301 -14.74 1.34 -3.91
CA SER A 301 -15.46 0.41 -4.80
C SER A 301 -15.04 0.48 -6.27
N SER A 302 -14.32 1.51 -6.70
CA SER A 302 -13.80 1.59 -8.07
C SER A 302 -12.57 0.70 -8.31
N HIS A 303 -11.92 0.20 -7.25
CA HIS A 303 -10.72 -0.65 -7.34
C HIS A 303 -11.00 -2.16 -7.33
N TYR A 304 -12.26 -2.57 -7.18
CA TYR A 304 -12.62 -3.98 -7.20
C TYR A 304 -13.98 -4.25 -7.85
N THR A 305 -14.17 -5.49 -8.28
CA THR A 305 -15.45 -6.03 -8.76
C THR A 305 -15.94 -7.17 -7.88
N GLY A 306 -17.24 -7.45 -7.97
CA GLY A 306 -17.88 -8.52 -7.22
C GLY A 306 -18.07 -8.18 -5.74
N GLN A 307 -18.12 -9.23 -4.91
CA GLN A 307 -18.34 -9.10 -3.47
C GLN A 307 -17.01 -9.26 -2.71
N ILE A 308 -16.84 -8.46 -1.65
CA ILE A 308 -15.75 -8.64 -0.70
C ILE A 308 -16.00 -9.95 0.06
N ARG A 309 -14.98 -10.82 0.07
CA ARG A 309 -14.93 -12.03 0.88
C ARG A 309 -14.09 -11.76 2.12
N TRP A 310 -14.70 -11.89 3.29
CA TRP A 310 -14.04 -11.66 4.57
C TRP A 310 -13.49 -12.96 5.14
N VAL A 311 -12.21 -12.93 5.51
CA VAL A 311 -11.47 -14.05 6.09
C VAL A 311 -11.00 -13.65 7.49
N PRO A 312 -11.39 -14.37 8.54
CA PRO A 312 -10.98 -14.03 9.90
C PRO A 312 -9.48 -14.25 10.09
N LEU A 313 -8.84 -13.38 10.87
CA LEU A 313 -7.47 -13.60 11.31
C LEU A 313 -7.40 -14.80 12.27
N THR A 314 -6.34 -15.58 12.13
CA THR A 314 -6.00 -16.68 13.04
C THR A 314 -5.08 -16.24 14.17
N SER A 315 -4.33 -15.16 13.96
CA SER A 315 -3.50 -14.47 14.95
C SER A 315 -3.38 -13.01 14.54
N ALA A 316 -3.56 -12.08 15.48
CA ALA A 316 -3.37 -10.63 15.26
C ALA A 316 -1.93 -10.20 15.61
N THR A 317 -0.96 -10.98 15.14
CA THR A 317 0.49 -10.66 15.19
C THR A 317 0.95 -10.14 13.83
N TYR A 318 0.56 -10.87 12.78
CA TYR A 318 0.62 -10.49 11.38
C TYR A 318 -0.80 -10.55 10.80
N TRP A 319 -0.97 -10.18 9.53
CA TRP A 319 -2.22 -10.41 8.80
C TRP A 319 -2.39 -11.88 8.39
N GLN A 320 -2.41 -12.75 9.40
CA GLN A 320 -2.36 -14.20 9.28
C GLN A 320 -3.76 -14.80 9.22
N ILE A 321 -4.04 -15.52 8.15
CA ILE A 321 -5.29 -16.21 7.87
C ILE A 321 -5.07 -17.71 7.69
N LYS A 322 -6.16 -18.48 7.75
CA LYS A 322 -6.15 -19.90 7.37
C LYS A 322 -6.32 -20.05 5.86
N MET A 323 -5.51 -20.89 5.25
CA MET A 323 -5.66 -21.36 3.87
C MET A 323 -6.02 -22.84 3.87
N ASP A 324 -7.03 -23.21 3.09
CA ASP A 324 -7.59 -24.56 3.10
C ASP A 324 -6.86 -25.50 2.13
N SER A 325 -6.47 -24.99 0.96
CA SER A 325 -5.72 -25.76 -0.05
C SER A 325 -5.20 -24.86 -1.16
N VAL A 326 -4.22 -25.36 -1.92
CA VAL A 326 -3.83 -24.81 -3.22
C VAL A 326 -4.10 -25.87 -4.29
N THR A 327 -4.76 -25.46 -5.37
CA THR A 327 -5.16 -26.36 -6.46
C THR A 327 -4.71 -25.85 -7.82
N ILE A 328 -4.38 -26.78 -8.71
CA ILE A 328 -4.06 -26.53 -10.12
C ILE A 328 -4.83 -27.58 -10.94
N ASN A 329 -5.57 -27.15 -11.97
CA ASN A 329 -6.46 -28.02 -12.76
C ASN A 329 -7.42 -28.88 -11.91
N GLY A 330 -7.90 -28.32 -10.80
CA GLY A 330 -8.81 -29.01 -9.86
C GLY A 330 -8.16 -30.06 -8.96
N GLN A 331 -6.84 -30.29 -9.07
CA GLN A 331 -6.10 -31.19 -8.18
C GLN A 331 -5.45 -30.40 -7.05
N THR A 332 -5.51 -30.92 -5.82
CA THR A 332 -4.77 -30.32 -4.68
C THR A 332 -3.29 -30.60 -4.85
N VAL A 333 -2.49 -29.54 -4.95
CA VAL A 333 -1.04 -29.62 -5.19
C VAL A 333 -0.21 -29.19 -3.98
N ALA A 334 -0.80 -28.43 -3.05
CA ALA A 334 -0.10 -27.91 -1.88
C ALA A 334 -1.09 -27.56 -0.77
N CYS A 335 -0.59 -27.37 0.45
CA CYS A 335 -1.43 -27.03 1.62
C CYS A 335 -2.57 -28.05 1.83
N SER A 336 -2.30 -29.35 1.61
CA SER A 336 -3.30 -30.41 1.80
C SER A 336 -3.66 -30.55 3.28
N GLY A 337 -4.95 -30.47 3.60
CA GLY A 337 -5.43 -30.47 4.99
C GLY A 337 -5.40 -29.09 5.67
N GLY A 338 -5.03 -28.04 4.94
CA GLY A 338 -4.97 -26.67 5.42
C GLY A 338 -3.62 -26.27 6.01
N CYS A 339 -3.35 -24.97 5.98
CA CYS A 339 -2.11 -24.35 6.42
C CYS A 339 -2.38 -22.89 6.82
N GLN A 340 -1.34 -22.19 7.28
CA GLN A 340 -1.40 -20.76 7.58
C GLN A 340 -0.86 -19.94 6.41
N ALA A 341 -1.43 -18.76 6.18
CA ALA A 341 -0.96 -17.79 5.19
C ALA A 341 -0.94 -16.38 5.78
N ILE A 342 -0.01 -15.53 5.33
CA ILE A 342 0.06 -14.11 5.69
C ILE A 342 -0.12 -13.28 4.42
N ILE A 343 -0.97 -12.25 4.46
CA ILE A 343 -1.09 -11.26 3.39
C ILE A 343 -0.03 -10.17 3.62
N ASP A 344 0.95 -10.06 2.72
CA ASP A 344 2.16 -9.26 2.96
C ASP A 344 2.53 -8.35 1.78
N THR A 345 2.26 -7.05 1.88
CA THR A 345 2.68 -6.05 0.90
C THR A 345 4.20 -5.79 0.90
N GLY A 346 4.93 -6.28 1.90
CA GLY A 346 6.38 -6.23 1.95
C GLY A 346 7.07 -7.47 1.37
N THR A 347 6.34 -8.31 0.63
CA THR A 347 6.89 -9.47 -0.10
C THR A 347 6.39 -9.45 -1.54
N SER A 348 7.29 -9.61 -2.51
CA SER A 348 6.94 -9.54 -3.94
C SER A 348 6.30 -10.83 -4.49
N LEU A 349 6.69 -11.99 -3.95
CA LEU A 349 6.31 -13.32 -4.43
C LEU A 349 5.18 -13.96 -3.61
N ILE A 350 4.58 -15.02 -4.15
CA ILE A 350 3.88 -16.02 -3.33
C ILE A 350 4.92 -16.99 -2.80
N VAL A 351 5.05 -17.11 -1.49
CA VAL A 351 6.04 -17.96 -0.83
C VAL A 351 5.34 -19.07 -0.07
N GLY A 352 5.92 -20.26 -0.06
CA GLY A 352 5.43 -21.40 0.71
C GLY A 352 6.51 -22.43 1.00
N PRO A 353 6.17 -23.56 1.63
CA PRO A 353 7.10 -24.65 1.89
C PRO A 353 7.82 -25.06 0.60
N THR A 354 9.13 -25.32 0.67
CA THR A 354 9.96 -25.65 -0.49
C THR A 354 9.42 -26.86 -1.27
N SER A 355 8.90 -27.87 -0.57
CA SER A 355 8.27 -29.04 -1.21
C SER A 355 7.06 -28.66 -2.04
N ASP A 356 6.21 -27.81 -1.49
CA ASP A 356 4.95 -27.39 -2.08
C ASP A 356 5.20 -26.48 -3.29
N ILE A 357 6.13 -25.53 -3.15
CA ILE A 357 6.53 -24.62 -4.23
C ILE A 357 7.20 -25.38 -5.37
N ASN A 358 8.06 -26.36 -5.08
CA ASN A 358 8.65 -27.21 -6.11
C ASN A 358 7.59 -28.03 -6.84
N ASN A 359 6.60 -28.58 -6.12
CA ASN A 359 5.50 -29.30 -6.73
C ASN A 359 4.68 -28.36 -7.63
N MET A 360 4.30 -27.17 -7.14
CA MET A 360 3.59 -26.17 -7.94
C MET A 360 4.36 -25.77 -9.20
N ASN A 361 5.67 -25.52 -9.08
CA ASN A 361 6.55 -25.20 -10.21
C ASN A 361 6.57 -26.34 -11.25
N ALA A 362 6.63 -27.60 -10.83
CA ALA A 362 6.52 -28.74 -11.73
C ALA A 362 5.16 -28.79 -12.46
N TRP A 363 4.06 -28.51 -11.75
CA TRP A 363 2.70 -28.47 -12.33
C TRP A 363 2.52 -27.40 -13.39
N VAL A 364 3.16 -26.24 -13.23
CA VAL A 364 3.09 -25.14 -14.22
C VAL A 364 4.19 -25.25 -15.30
N GLY A 365 5.01 -26.30 -15.27
CA GLY A 365 6.06 -26.55 -16.27
C GLY A 365 7.30 -25.65 -16.11
N ALA A 366 7.57 -25.15 -14.90
CA ALA A 366 8.74 -24.36 -14.58
C ALA A 366 9.97 -25.24 -14.25
N SER A 367 11.16 -24.71 -14.53
CA SER A 367 12.43 -25.31 -14.17
C SER A 367 13.13 -24.50 -13.09
N THR A 368 13.33 -25.10 -11.92
CA THR A 368 13.95 -24.44 -10.76
C THR A 368 15.47 -24.62 -10.79
N ASN A 369 16.20 -23.52 -10.62
CA ASN A 369 17.66 -23.54 -10.50
C ASN A 369 18.12 -23.74 -9.04
N GLN A 370 19.43 -23.85 -8.82
CA GLN A 370 20.04 -24.05 -7.50
C GLN A 370 19.80 -22.91 -6.49
N TYR A 371 19.34 -21.75 -6.94
CA TYR A 371 19.01 -20.59 -6.10
C TYR A 371 17.51 -20.47 -5.83
N GLY A 372 16.71 -21.47 -6.21
CA GLY A 372 15.26 -21.49 -6.00
C GLY A 372 14.45 -20.67 -7.02
N GLU A 373 15.12 -20.02 -7.98
CA GLU A 373 14.45 -19.28 -9.04
C GLU A 373 13.95 -20.23 -10.13
N SER A 374 12.68 -20.08 -10.50
CA SER A 374 11.98 -21.00 -11.40
C SER A 374 11.58 -20.29 -12.68
N THR A 375 12.11 -20.77 -13.80
CA THR A 375 11.93 -20.16 -15.13
C THR A 375 10.96 -20.95 -15.99
N VAL A 376 10.27 -20.25 -16.89
CA VAL A 376 9.32 -20.81 -17.85
C VAL A 376 9.59 -20.27 -19.25
N ASN A 377 9.09 -20.96 -20.28
CA ASN A 377 9.12 -20.42 -21.63
C ASN A 377 8.10 -19.28 -21.75
N CYS A 378 8.58 -18.07 -22.04
CA CYS A 378 7.75 -16.88 -22.23
C CYS A 378 6.63 -17.05 -23.28
N GLN A 379 6.84 -17.92 -24.28
CA GLN A 379 5.83 -18.17 -25.32
C GLN A 379 4.62 -18.98 -24.82
N ASN A 380 4.77 -19.69 -23.70
CA ASN A 380 3.75 -20.59 -23.18
C ASN A 380 2.89 -19.96 -22.07
N ILE A 381 3.13 -18.70 -21.70
CA ILE A 381 2.43 -18.06 -20.55
C ILE A 381 0.91 -18.21 -20.69
N GLN A 382 0.36 -17.90 -21.85
CA GLN A 382 -1.10 -17.94 -22.10
C GLN A 382 -1.72 -19.34 -22.02
N SER A 383 -0.93 -20.41 -22.11
CA SER A 383 -1.39 -21.80 -22.04
C SER A 383 -1.07 -22.49 -20.72
N MET A 384 -0.38 -21.81 -19.81
CA MET A 384 -0.09 -22.33 -18.46
C MET A 384 -1.37 -22.35 -17.61
N PRO A 385 -1.48 -23.32 -16.67
CA PRO A 385 -2.69 -23.49 -15.88
C PRO A 385 -2.79 -22.45 -14.76
N ASP A 386 -4.02 -22.03 -14.44
CA ASP A 386 -4.25 -21.15 -13.31
C ASP A 386 -3.97 -21.84 -11.96
N VAL A 387 -3.58 -21.06 -10.95
CA VAL A 387 -3.39 -21.53 -9.57
C VAL A 387 -4.50 -20.97 -8.70
N THR A 388 -5.21 -21.84 -7.98
CA THR A 388 -6.31 -21.42 -7.10
C THR A 388 -6.00 -21.66 -5.64
N PHE A 389 -6.01 -20.59 -4.85
CA PHE A 389 -5.87 -20.60 -3.40
C PHE A 389 -7.26 -20.59 -2.77
N THR A 390 -7.56 -21.54 -1.90
CA THR A 390 -8.84 -21.56 -1.18
C THR A 390 -8.65 -21.00 0.22
N LEU A 391 -9.29 -19.88 0.54
CA LEU A 391 -9.20 -19.20 1.83
C LEU A 391 -10.60 -19.16 2.46
N ASN A 392 -10.76 -19.82 3.61
CA ASN A 392 -12.04 -19.89 4.33
C ASN A 392 -13.21 -20.30 3.42
N GLY A 393 -13.02 -21.35 2.63
CA GLY A 393 -13.99 -21.89 1.67
C GLY A 393 -14.20 -21.07 0.40
N ASN A 394 -13.50 -19.94 0.21
CA ASN A 394 -13.61 -19.10 -0.98
C ASN A 394 -12.42 -19.34 -1.91
N ALA A 395 -12.67 -19.53 -3.20
CA ALA A 395 -11.63 -19.75 -4.21
C ALA A 395 -11.10 -18.41 -4.76
N PHE A 396 -9.77 -18.27 -4.76
CA PHE A 396 -9.03 -17.13 -5.29
C PHE A 396 -8.04 -17.63 -6.35
N THR A 397 -8.44 -17.53 -7.61
CA THR A 397 -7.66 -17.97 -8.78
C THR A 397 -6.71 -16.87 -9.25
N VAL A 398 -5.43 -17.22 -9.41
CA VAL A 398 -4.37 -16.37 -9.94
C VAL A 398 -3.95 -16.94 -11.30
N PRO A 399 -4.18 -16.20 -12.41
CA PRO A 399 -3.85 -16.69 -13.74
C PRO A 399 -2.34 -16.62 -14.02
N SER A 400 -1.89 -17.35 -15.04
CA SER A 400 -0.49 -17.37 -15.46
C SER A 400 0.08 -16.01 -15.82
N THR A 401 -0.73 -15.14 -16.41
CA THR A 401 -0.36 -13.76 -16.73
C THR A 401 -0.10 -12.90 -15.48
N ALA A 402 -0.61 -13.30 -14.32
CA ALA A 402 -0.42 -12.60 -13.06
C ALA A 402 0.76 -13.15 -12.25
N TYR A 403 0.91 -14.48 -12.22
CA TYR A 403 1.99 -15.13 -11.47
C TYR A 403 3.28 -15.29 -12.28
N VAL A 404 3.33 -15.05 -13.60
CA VAL A 404 4.60 -15.05 -14.35
C VAL A 404 5.09 -13.63 -14.56
N SER A 405 6.31 -13.34 -14.09
CA SER A 405 7.02 -12.10 -14.37
C SER A 405 7.81 -12.24 -15.68
N GLN A 406 7.64 -11.28 -16.59
CA GLN A 406 8.33 -11.22 -17.87
C GLN A 406 9.31 -10.04 -17.89
N SER A 407 10.56 -10.31 -18.29
CA SER A 407 11.62 -9.31 -18.43
C SER A 407 12.48 -9.57 -19.66
N SER A 408 13.40 -8.65 -19.96
CA SER A 408 14.46 -8.87 -20.98
C SER A 408 15.39 -10.05 -20.64
N TYR A 409 15.41 -10.50 -19.39
CA TYR A 409 16.24 -11.60 -18.90
C TYR A 409 15.52 -12.97 -18.91
N GLY A 410 14.25 -13.00 -19.37
CA GLY A 410 13.44 -14.21 -19.42
C GLY A 410 12.15 -14.10 -18.59
N CYS A 411 11.49 -15.24 -18.43
CA CYS A 411 10.25 -15.36 -17.67
C CYS A 411 10.41 -16.28 -16.47
N SER A 412 10.00 -15.79 -15.31
CA SER A 412 10.10 -16.50 -14.04
C SER A 412 8.75 -16.55 -13.35
N THR A 413 8.45 -17.66 -12.69
CA THR A 413 7.26 -17.77 -11.85
C THR A 413 7.42 -16.92 -10.59
N GLY A 414 6.32 -16.33 -10.14
CA GLY A 414 6.20 -15.55 -8.92
C GLY A 414 6.08 -16.40 -7.66
N PHE A 415 6.69 -17.59 -7.65
CA PHE A 415 6.66 -18.56 -6.56
C PHE A 415 8.05 -18.66 -5.92
N GLY A 416 8.14 -18.39 -4.62
CA GLY A 416 9.39 -18.38 -3.85
C GLY A 416 9.45 -19.51 -2.82
N GLN A 417 10.62 -20.12 -2.65
CA GLN A 417 10.84 -21.15 -1.64
C GLN A 417 11.00 -20.55 -0.24
N GLY A 418 10.22 -21.04 0.72
CA GLY A 418 10.24 -20.60 2.12
C GLY A 418 10.96 -21.55 3.09
N GLY A 419 11.45 -22.70 2.64
CA GLY A 419 12.06 -23.70 3.55
C GLY A 419 11.04 -24.74 4.03
N SER A 420 11.21 -25.26 5.24
CA SER A 420 10.42 -26.40 5.76
C SER A 420 9.14 -26.01 6.51
N ASP A 421 8.98 -24.74 6.85
CA ASP A 421 7.88 -24.29 7.69
C ASP A 421 6.55 -24.29 6.92
N GLN A 422 5.48 -24.74 7.57
CA GLN A 422 4.13 -24.80 6.98
C GLN A 422 3.40 -23.44 7.00
N LEU A 423 4.09 -22.39 6.55
CA LEU A 423 3.56 -21.04 6.43
C LEU A 423 3.66 -20.57 4.97
N TRP A 424 2.63 -19.85 4.55
CA TRP A 424 2.57 -19.21 3.25
C TRP A 424 2.60 -17.69 3.39
N ILE A 425 3.13 -17.03 2.36
CA ILE A 425 3.08 -15.57 2.22
C ILE A 425 2.41 -15.29 0.87
N LEU A 426 1.31 -14.55 0.90
CA LEU A 426 0.61 -14.08 -0.30
C LEU A 426 1.00 -12.61 -0.53
N GLY A 427 2.07 -12.42 -1.29
CA GLY A 427 2.65 -11.11 -1.58
C GLY A 427 2.02 -10.39 -2.78
N ASP A 428 2.79 -9.48 -3.39
CA ASP A 428 2.33 -8.62 -4.50
C ASP A 428 1.69 -9.39 -5.66
N VAL A 429 2.19 -10.60 -5.99
CA VAL A 429 1.59 -11.46 -7.02
C VAL A 429 0.11 -11.74 -6.75
N PHE A 430 -0.27 -11.96 -5.49
CA PHE A 430 -1.65 -12.19 -5.10
C PHE A 430 -2.43 -10.86 -4.98
N ILE A 431 -1.81 -9.85 -4.37
CA ILE A 431 -2.48 -8.56 -4.04
C ILE A 431 -2.76 -7.72 -5.31
N ARG A 432 -1.99 -7.87 -6.38
CA ARG A 432 -2.33 -7.28 -7.69
C ARG A 432 -3.63 -7.84 -8.27
N GLU A 433 -3.91 -9.12 -8.04
CA GLU A 433 -5.13 -9.77 -8.53
C GLU A 433 -6.33 -9.57 -7.62
N TYR A 434 -6.08 -9.31 -6.33
CA TYR A 434 -7.10 -9.17 -5.31
C TYR A 434 -6.87 -7.93 -4.47
N TYR A 435 -7.76 -6.96 -4.62
CA TYR A 435 -7.84 -5.80 -3.75
C TYR A 435 -8.02 -6.26 -2.30
N ALA A 436 -7.12 -5.78 -1.43
CA ALA A 436 -7.00 -6.25 -0.05
C ALA A 436 -7.42 -5.18 0.95
N ILE A 437 -8.25 -5.56 1.91
CA ILE A 437 -8.77 -4.70 2.98
C ILE A 437 -8.33 -5.27 4.32
N PHE A 438 -7.73 -4.45 5.14
CA PHE A 438 -7.10 -4.80 6.40
C PHE A 438 -7.89 -4.15 7.55
N ASP A 439 -8.80 -4.91 8.17
CA ASP A 439 -9.66 -4.41 9.25
C ASP A 439 -9.05 -4.77 10.61
N VAL A 440 -8.43 -3.78 11.24
CA VAL A 440 -7.74 -3.94 12.53
C VAL A 440 -8.75 -4.13 13.67
N GLN A 441 -9.89 -3.44 13.61
CA GLN A 441 -10.88 -3.51 14.69
C GLN A 441 -11.62 -4.85 14.71
N SER A 442 -12.05 -5.31 13.55
CA SER A 442 -12.79 -6.58 13.44
C SER A 442 -11.86 -7.78 13.35
N GLN A 443 -10.56 -7.58 13.07
CA GLN A 443 -9.56 -8.63 12.85
C GLN A 443 -9.93 -9.54 11.66
N TYR A 444 -10.17 -8.93 10.50
CA TYR A 444 -10.43 -9.62 9.25
C TYR A 444 -9.56 -9.07 8.11
N ILE A 445 -9.35 -9.92 7.11
CA ILE A 445 -8.94 -9.53 5.77
C ILE A 445 -10.15 -9.60 4.84
N GLY A 446 -10.42 -8.52 4.11
CA GLY A 446 -11.37 -8.50 2.99
C GLY A 446 -10.64 -8.63 1.66
N LEU A 447 -11.11 -9.53 0.78
CA LEU A 447 -10.54 -9.73 -0.55
C LEU A 447 -11.64 -9.62 -1.62
N ALA A 448 -11.37 -8.89 -2.68
CA ALA A 448 -12.23 -8.79 -3.86
C ALA A 448 -11.39 -8.77 -5.14
N LYS A 449 -11.98 -9.14 -6.28
CA LYS A 449 -11.24 -9.17 -7.55
C LYS A 449 -10.84 -7.74 -7.92
N SER A 450 -9.55 -7.50 -8.07
CA SER A 450 -9.00 -6.20 -8.49
C SER A 450 -9.47 -5.83 -9.89
N VAL A 451 -9.69 -4.54 -10.15
CA VAL A 451 -10.04 -3.99 -11.47
C VAL A 451 -8.80 -3.77 -12.33
#